data_AF-A0AA43ESI3-F1
#
_entry.id   AF-A0AA43ESI3-F1
#
_cell.length_a   1.000
_cell.length_b   1.000
_cell.length_c   1.000
_cell.angle_alpha   90.00
_cell.angle_beta   90.00
_cell.angle_gamma   90.00
#
_symmetry.space_group_name_H-M   'P 1'
#
loop_
_entity.id
_entity.type
_entity.pdbx_description
1 polymer ?
#
loop_
_entity_poly.entity_id
_entity_poly.type
_entity_poly.pdbx_seq_one_letter_code
_entity_poly.pdbx_strand_id
1 'polypeptide(L)'
;SAAWASKFFENWKTGLQWQRLKPYEKFAAMIERHWDGIAAFCKVENKLSLGFVEGVNNKIRVIQRRAYGLKDEEYLRLKVLTCILPAI
;
A
#
# COMPACT_ATOMS: atom_id res chain seq x y z
N SER A 1 12.07 -10.14 -8.45
CA SER A 1 12.98 -10.45 -7.33
C SER A 1 13.36 -9.15 -6.64
N ALA A 2 13.41 -9.13 -5.31
CA ALA A 2 13.71 -7.93 -4.52
C ALA A 2 15.06 -7.29 -4.90
N ALA A 3 16.09 -8.12 -5.20
CA ALA A 3 17.41 -7.64 -5.60
C ALA A 3 17.39 -6.80 -6.89
N TRP A 4 16.58 -7.20 -7.88
CA TRP A 4 16.42 -6.43 -9.13
C TRP A 4 15.66 -5.12 -8.89
N ALA A 5 14.68 -5.12 -7.99
CA ALA A 5 13.96 -3.92 -7.62
C ALA A 5 14.89 -2.91 -6.91
N SER A 6 15.74 -3.37 -5.98
CA SER A 6 16.73 -2.51 -5.32
C SER A 6 17.68 -1.89 -6.34
N LYS A 7 18.23 -2.72 -7.23
CA LYS A 7 19.18 -2.25 -8.26
C LYS A 7 18.54 -1.23 -9.20
N PHE A 8 17.30 -1.45 -9.61
CA PHE A 8 16.56 -0.49 -10.41
C PHE A 8 16.36 0.84 -9.66
N PHE A 9 15.95 0.78 -8.40
CA PHE A 9 15.67 1.97 -7.59
C PHE A 9 16.94 2.82 -7.36
N GLU A 10 18.08 2.19 -7.05
CA GLU A 10 19.36 2.88 -6.90
C GLU A 10 19.81 3.55 -8.20
N ASN A 11 19.68 2.86 -9.33
CA ASN A 11 20.01 3.43 -10.64
C ASN A 11 19.10 4.62 -10.98
N TRP A 12 17.80 4.51 -10.67
CA TRP A 12 16.83 5.58 -10.88
C TRP A 12 17.14 6.81 -10.03
N LYS A 13 17.44 6.62 -8.74
CA LYS A 13 17.88 7.69 -7.82
C LYS A 13 19.15 8.38 -8.32
N THR A 14 20.12 7.59 -8.80
CA THR A 14 21.37 8.08 -9.40
C THR A 14 21.10 8.89 -10.68
N GLY A 15 20.11 8.52 -11.49
CA GLY A 15 19.72 9.31 -12.67
C GLY A 15 19.08 10.67 -12.31
N LEU A 16 18.41 10.76 -11.17
CA LEU A 16 17.71 11.96 -10.72
C LEU A 16 18.57 12.92 -9.90
N GLN A 17 19.73 12.48 -9.39
CA GLN A 17 20.62 13.32 -8.56
C GLN A 17 21.01 14.64 -9.26
N TRP A 18 21.14 14.60 -10.59
CA TRP A 18 21.53 15.76 -11.40
C TRP A 18 20.40 16.76 -11.64
N GLN A 19 19.14 16.39 -11.36
CA GLN A 19 17.98 17.27 -11.52
C GLN A 19 17.74 18.15 -10.29
N ARG A 20 18.30 17.80 -9.11
CA ARG A 20 18.21 18.56 -7.84
C ARG A 20 16.80 19.02 -7.47
N LEU A 21 15.81 18.19 -7.79
CA LEU A 21 14.41 18.46 -7.55
C LEU A 21 14.01 17.92 -6.18
N LYS A 22 13.79 18.84 -5.23
CA LYS A 22 13.35 18.52 -3.85
C LYS A 22 12.16 17.55 -3.74
N PRO A 23 11.15 17.56 -4.64
CA PRO A 23 10.06 16.59 -4.58
C PRO A 23 10.54 15.15 -4.76
N TYR A 24 11.50 14.90 -5.66
CA TYR A 24 12.01 13.56 -5.93
C TYR A 24 12.92 13.06 -4.81
N GLU A 25 13.71 13.95 -4.18
CA GLU A 25 14.48 13.60 -2.99
C GLU A 25 13.57 13.13 -1.84
N LYS A 26 12.46 13.87 -1.60
CA LYS A 26 11.46 13.46 -0.61
C LYS A 26 10.82 12.12 -0.93
N PHE A 27 10.48 11.90 -2.21
CA PHE A 27 9.90 10.64 -2.65
C PHE A 27 10.88 9.47 -2.49
N ALA A 28 12.13 9.63 -2.91
CA ALA A 28 13.15 8.60 -2.76
C ALA A 28 13.37 8.24 -1.28
N ALA A 29 13.48 9.25 -0.41
CA ALA A 29 13.60 9.04 1.03
C ALA A 29 12.38 8.33 1.65
N MET A 30 11.17 8.57 1.12
CA MET A 30 9.96 7.84 1.55
C MET A 30 10.04 6.37 1.14
N ILE A 31 10.43 6.08 -0.09
CA ILE A 31 10.56 4.70 -0.58
C ILE A 31 11.62 3.93 0.21
N GLU A 32 12.77 4.55 0.52
CA GLU A 32 13.82 3.94 1.35
C GLU A 32 13.33 3.56 2.74
N ARG A 33 12.57 4.45 3.41
CA ARG A 33 12.00 4.16 4.74
C ARG A 33 11.02 2.98 4.74
N HIS A 34 10.40 2.69 3.60
CA HIS A 34 9.41 1.63 3.45
C HIS A 34 9.93 0.45 2.60
N TRP A 35 11.23 0.40 2.34
CA TRP A 35 11.82 -0.56 1.39
C TRP A 35 11.50 -2.00 1.74
N ASP A 36 11.60 -2.39 3.02
CA ASP A 36 11.36 -3.75 3.47
C ASP A 36 9.93 -4.23 3.14
N GLY A 37 8.94 -3.37 3.34
CA GLY A 37 7.54 -3.67 3.00
C GLY A 37 7.30 -3.74 1.50
N ILE A 38 7.94 -2.86 0.72
CA ILE A 38 7.85 -2.85 -0.75
C ILE A 38 8.52 -4.09 -1.34
N ALA A 39 9.70 -4.45 -0.84
CA ALA A 39 10.46 -5.63 -1.25
C ALA A 39 9.71 -6.92 -0.90
N ALA A 40 8.94 -6.95 0.19
CA ALA A 40 8.11 -8.10 0.56
C ALA A 40 7.07 -8.46 -0.51
N PHE A 41 6.54 -7.48 -1.26
CA PHE A 41 5.60 -7.71 -2.37
C PHE A 41 6.25 -8.43 -3.57
N CYS A 42 7.57 -8.45 -3.67
CA CYS A 42 8.27 -9.21 -4.71
C CYS A 42 8.15 -10.73 -4.52
N LYS A 43 7.76 -11.21 -3.32
CA LYS A 43 7.50 -12.63 -3.06
C LYS A 43 6.11 -13.01 -3.56
N VAL A 44 6.00 -14.13 -4.27
CA VAL A 44 4.74 -14.61 -4.87
C VAL A 44 3.65 -14.83 -3.81
N GLU A 45 4.04 -15.32 -2.63
CA GLU A 45 3.15 -15.56 -1.48
C GLU A 45 2.49 -14.28 -0.95
N ASN A 46 3.12 -13.11 -1.14
CA ASN A 46 2.61 -11.83 -0.66
C ASN A 46 1.85 -11.05 -1.75
N LYS A 47 1.70 -11.63 -2.95
CA LYS A 47 0.98 -10.98 -4.05
C LYS A 47 -0.51 -11.09 -3.83
N LEU A 48 -1.07 -10.11 -3.15
CA LEU A 48 -2.51 -9.84 -3.21
C LEU A 48 -2.84 -9.23 -4.57
N SER A 49 -3.95 -9.65 -5.17
CA SER A 49 -4.39 -9.04 -6.42
C SER A 49 -4.80 -7.58 -6.16
N LEU A 50 -4.37 -6.68 -7.04
CA LEU A 50 -4.68 -5.27 -6.89
C LEU A 50 -6.20 -5.03 -6.89
N GLY A 51 -6.93 -5.77 -7.71
CA GLY A 51 -8.39 -5.74 -7.77
C GLY A 51 -9.06 -6.18 -6.46
N PHE A 52 -8.48 -7.12 -5.71
CA PHE A 52 -8.98 -7.48 -4.38
C PHE A 52 -8.79 -6.33 -3.39
N VAL A 53 -7.60 -5.73 -3.36
CA VAL A 53 -7.29 -4.58 -2.48
C VAL A 53 -8.21 -3.39 -2.78
N GLU A 54 -8.40 -3.07 -4.06
CA GLU A 54 -9.32 -2.03 -4.52
C GLU A 54 -10.78 -2.34 -4.16
N GLY A 55 -11.20 -3.60 -4.33
CA GLY A 55 -12.53 -4.07 -3.94
C GLY A 55 -12.80 -3.90 -2.45
N VAL A 56 -11.82 -4.25 -1.61
CA VAL A 56 -11.89 -4.05 -0.15
C VAL A 56 -11.96 -2.56 0.19
N ASN A 57 -11.10 -1.72 -0.41
CA ASN A 57 -11.12 -0.26 -0.19
C ASN A 57 -12.47 0.37 -0.57
N ASN A 58 -13.08 -0.08 -1.66
CA ASN A 58 -14.42 0.37 -2.07
C ASN A 58 -15.50 -0.07 -1.08
N LYS A 59 -15.46 -1.31 -0.57
CA LYS A 59 -16.38 -1.78 0.47
C LYS A 59 -16.24 -0.95 1.76
N ILE A 60 -15.02 -0.68 2.23
CA ILE A 60 -14.75 0.17 3.40
C ILE A 60 -15.38 1.55 3.21
N ARG A 61 -15.13 2.18 2.05
CA ARG A 61 -15.70 3.50 1.72
C ARG A 61 -17.24 3.47 1.69
N VAL A 62 -17.85 2.38 1.24
CA VAL A 62 -19.33 2.21 1.28
C VAL A 62 -19.84 2.07 2.72
N ILE A 63 -19.17 1.28 3.57
CA ILE A 63 -19.53 1.12 4.99
C ILE A 63 -19.48 2.46 5.71
N GLN A 64 -18.37 3.20 5.57
CA GLN A 64 -18.21 4.52 6.19
C GLN A 64 -19.27 5.52 5.69
N ARG A 65 -19.57 5.55 4.37
CA ARG A 65 -20.62 6.43 3.83
C ARG A 65 -22.00 6.10 4.38
N ARG A 66 -22.38 4.82 4.47
CA ARG A 66 -23.68 4.40 5.01
C ARG A 66 -23.84 4.71 6.49
N ALA A 67 -22.75 4.67 7.24
CA ALA A 67 -22.74 4.98 8.67
C ALA A 67 -22.62 6.48 8.98
N TYR A 68 -22.50 7.36 7.96
CA TYR A 68 -22.17 8.78 8.13
C TYR A 68 -20.85 9.00 8.90
N GLY A 69 -19.89 8.10 8.70
CA GLY A 69 -18.62 8.05 9.40
C GLY A 69 -18.64 7.12 10.62
N LEU A 70 -17.58 6.33 10.77
CA LEU A 70 -17.30 5.55 11.98
C LEU A 70 -16.07 6.15 12.65
N LYS A 71 -16.23 6.67 13.87
CA LYS A 71 -15.11 7.27 14.64
C LYS A 71 -14.32 6.24 15.43
N ASP A 72 -14.95 5.11 15.74
CA ASP A 72 -14.34 3.99 16.44
C ASP A 72 -13.62 3.07 15.43
N GLU A 73 -12.30 2.97 15.58
CA GLU A 73 -11.46 2.15 14.71
C GLU A 73 -11.71 0.66 14.90
N GLU A 74 -11.92 0.21 16.14
CA GLU A 74 -12.17 -1.20 16.44
C GLU A 74 -13.51 -1.64 15.83
N TYR A 75 -14.53 -0.80 15.95
CA TYR A 75 -15.81 -1.04 15.33
C TYR A 75 -15.74 -1.07 13.80
N LEU A 76 -14.95 -0.17 13.19
CA LEU A 76 -14.70 -0.19 11.74
C LEU A 76 -14.01 -1.50 11.33
N ARG A 77 -12.99 -1.95 12.06
CA ARG A 77 -12.29 -3.22 11.80
C ARG A 77 -13.25 -4.40 11.86
N LEU A 78 -14.09 -4.48 12.88
CA LEU A 78 -15.11 -5.53 13.01
C LEU A 78 -16.06 -5.55 11.81
N LYS A 79 -16.58 -4.39 11.39
CA LYS A 79 -17.47 -4.29 10.22
C LYS A 79 -16.80 -4.76 8.93
N VAL A 80 -15.52 -4.44 8.75
CA VAL A 80 -14.75 -4.88 7.58
C VAL A 80 -14.55 -6.39 7.59
N LEU A 81 -14.18 -6.98 8.73
CA LEU A 81 -14.00 -8.43 8.87
C LEU A 81 -15.30 -9.19 8.56
N THR A 82 -16.43 -8.79 9.14
CA THR A 82 -17.73 -9.43 8.88
C THR A 82 -18.13 -9.36 7.41
N CYS A 83 -17.72 -8.34 6.66
CA CYS A 83 -18.05 -8.20 5.23
C CYS A 83 -17.21 -9.10 4.30
N ILE A 84 -16.12 -9.68 4.82
CA ILE A 84 -15.18 -10.52 4.06
C ILE A 84 -15.34 -11.99 4.47
N LEU A 85 -15.78 -12.26 5.70
CA LEU A 85 -16.04 -13.61 6.18
C LEU A 85 -17.29 -14.22 5.53
N PRO A 86 -17.33 -15.56 5.33
CA PRO A 86 -18.53 -16.25 4.89
C PRO A 86 -19.70 -16.00 5.85
N ALA A 87 -20.92 -15.94 5.32
CA ALA A 87 -22.11 -15.99 6.16
C ALA A 87 -22.13 -17.33 6.90
N ILE A 88 -22.37 -17.26 8.22
CA ILE A 88 -22.60 -18.43 9.06
C ILE A 88 -24.00 -18.98 8.77
#